data_AF-A0AAV3BB38-F1
#
_entry.id   AF-A0AAV3BB38-F1
#
_cell.length_a   1.000
_cell.length_b   1.000
_cell.length_c   1.000
_cell.angle_alpha   90.00
_cell.angle_beta   90.00
_cell.angle_gamma   90.00
#
_symmetry.space_group_name_H-M   'P 1'
#
loop_
_entity.id
_entity.type
_entity.pdbx_description
1 polymer ?
#
loop_
_entity_poly.entity_id
_entity_poly.type
_entity_poly.pdbx_seq_one_letter_code
_entity_poly.pdbx_strand_id
1 'polypeptide(L)'
;MSIMEKIIQNETVEDVLLAFTPNTAYQGIERMYVRYRFNIVSNRELLFTYQRLIKEAKLAEDEKGHTLKGPNWKEPKFVTDKKYGIE
;
A
#
# COMPACT_ATOMS: atom_id res chain seq x y z
N MET A 1 18.79 1.68 -7.09
CA MET A 1 17.37 1.38 -6.79
C MET A 1 17.10 1.71 -5.34
N SER A 2 16.17 2.63 -5.06
CA SER A 2 15.81 2.96 -3.67
C SER A 2 15.08 1.79 -3.00
N ILE A 3 15.02 1.76 -1.66
CA ILE A 3 14.24 0.74 -0.93
C ILE A 3 12.77 0.79 -1.37
N MET A 4 12.20 1.99 -1.47
CA MET A 4 10.81 2.17 -1.90
C MET A 4 10.57 1.67 -3.33
N GLU A 5 11.50 1.93 -4.26
CA GLU A 5 11.42 1.39 -5.61
C GLU A 5 11.45 -0.15 -5.62
N LYS A 6 12.32 -0.77 -4.82
CA LYS A 6 12.35 -2.24 -4.67
C LYS A 6 11.03 -2.79 -4.16
N ILE A 7 10.43 -2.16 -3.16
CA ILE A 7 9.16 -2.61 -2.58
C ILE A 7 8.04 -2.52 -3.61
N ILE A 8 7.90 -1.39 -4.30
CA ILE A 8 6.90 -1.22 -5.36
C ILE A 8 7.06 -2.30 -6.44
N GLN A 9 8.29 -2.58 -6.85
CA GLN A 9 8.58 -3.55 -7.92
C GLN A 9 8.32 -5.00 -7.53
N ASN A 10 8.56 -5.38 -6.27
CA ASN A 10 8.63 -6.79 -5.87
C ASN A 10 7.48 -7.25 -4.95
N GLU A 11 6.81 -6.33 -4.25
CA GLU A 11 5.71 -6.67 -3.34
C GLU A 11 4.34 -6.54 -4.03
N THR A 12 3.33 -7.18 -3.44
CA THR A 12 1.96 -7.12 -3.94
C THR A 12 1.36 -5.73 -3.70
N VAL A 13 0.38 -5.34 -4.52
CA VAL A 13 -0.33 -4.06 -4.33
C VAL A 13 -1.01 -4.00 -2.96
N GLU A 14 -1.56 -5.12 -2.50
CA GLU A 14 -2.17 -5.24 -1.19
C GLU A 14 -1.17 -5.01 -0.06
N ASP A 15 -0.03 -5.70 -0.08
CA ASP A 15 1.00 -5.57 0.96
C ASP A 15 1.58 -4.15 1.01
N VAL A 16 1.79 -3.52 -0.15
CA VAL A 16 2.24 -2.13 -0.25
C VAL A 16 1.22 -1.19 0.37
N LEU A 17 -0.06 -1.32 0.02
CA LEU A 17 -1.10 -0.46 0.59
C LEU A 17 -1.19 -0.65 2.11
N LEU A 18 -1.23 -1.89 2.60
CA LEU A 18 -1.29 -2.20 4.04
C LEU A 18 -0.09 -1.65 4.83
N ALA A 19 1.11 -1.64 4.23
CA ALA A 19 2.31 -1.11 4.85
C ALA A 19 2.33 0.43 4.89
N PHE A 20 1.94 1.10 3.81
CA PHE A 20 2.22 2.53 3.63
C PHE A 20 1.02 3.44 3.82
N THR A 21 -0.21 3.05 3.47
CA THR A 21 -1.36 3.96 3.55
C THR A 21 -1.64 4.52 4.95
N PRO A 22 -1.35 3.81 6.07
CA PRO A 22 -1.53 4.40 7.41
C PRO A 22 -0.62 5.60 7.71
N ASN A 23 0.50 5.74 7.01
CA ASN A 23 1.50 6.79 7.26
C ASN A 23 1.77 7.68 6.03
N THR A 24 1.25 7.28 4.86
CA THR A 24 1.49 7.93 3.57
C THR A 24 0.17 8.04 2.83
N ALA A 25 -0.18 9.26 2.42
CA ALA A 25 -1.39 9.48 1.64
C ALA A 25 -1.40 8.64 0.35
N TYR A 26 -2.58 8.15 -0.05
CA TYR A 26 -2.76 7.31 -1.24
C TYR A 26 -2.10 7.92 -2.49
N GLN A 27 -2.21 9.24 -2.68
CA GLN A 27 -1.63 9.97 -3.82
C GLN A 27 -0.09 9.89 -3.84
N GLY A 28 0.54 9.79 -2.66
CA GLY A 28 1.98 9.58 -2.54
C GLY A 28 2.40 8.20 -3.05
N ILE A 29 1.63 7.17 -2.69
CA ILE A 29 1.84 5.78 -3.14
C ILE A 29 1.55 5.66 -4.64
N GLU A 30 0.45 6.24 -5.11
CA GLU A 30 0.07 6.25 -6.52
C GLU A 30 1.17 6.86 -7.40
N ARG A 31 1.79 7.97 -6.98
CA ARG A 31 2.92 8.58 -7.69
C ARG A 31 4.10 7.61 -7.85
N MET A 32 4.35 6.76 -6.87
CA MET A 32 5.41 5.75 -6.95
C MET A 32 5.03 4.64 -7.93
N TYR A 33 3.78 4.21 -7.95
CA TYR A 33 3.29 3.26 -8.96
C TYR A 33 3.32 3.84 -10.37
N VAL A 34 2.93 5.11 -10.58
CA VAL A 34 3.05 5.78 -11.88
C VAL A 34 4.50 5.72 -12.40
N ARG A 35 5.48 5.92 -11.52
CA ARG A 35 6.90 5.94 -11.89
C ARG A 35 7.49 4.55 -12.17
N TYR A 36 7.14 3.54 -11.36
CA TYR A 36 7.86 2.26 -11.36
C TYR A 36 7.04 1.06 -11.84
N ARG A 37 5.70 1.15 -11.82
CA ARG A 37 4.76 0.08 -12.22
C ARG A 37 3.47 0.68 -12.79
N PHE A 38 3.60 1.48 -13.85
CA PHE A 38 2.50 2.27 -14.42
C PHE A 38 1.27 1.43 -14.78
N ASN A 39 1.47 0.19 -15.24
CA ASN A 39 0.39 -0.73 -15.60
C ASN A 39 -0.61 -0.98 -14.46
N ILE A 40 -0.15 -0.95 -13.20
CA ILE A 40 -1.01 -1.13 -12.02
C ILE A 40 -1.97 0.05 -11.86
N VAL A 41 -1.52 1.27 -12.18
CA VAL A 41 -2.36 2.48 -12.15
C VAL A 41 -3.28 2.51 -13.37
N SER A 42 -2.75 2.28 -14.58
CA SER A 42 -3.54 2.35 -15.81
C SER A 42 -4.67 1.31 -15.83
N ASN A 43 -4.46 0.15 -15.21
CA ASN A 43 -5.47 -0.91 -15.10
C ASN A 43 -6.39 -0.73 -13.88
N ARG A 44 -6.24 0.36 -13.11
CA ARG A 44 -6.98 0.66 -11.87
C ARG A 44 -6.81 -0.38 -10.75
N GLU A 45 -5.80 -1.25 -10.86
CA GLU A 45 -5.53 -2.30 -9.87
C GLU A 45 -5.21 -1.69 -8.50
N LEU A 46 -4.45 -0.59 -8.46
CA LEU A 46 -4.16 0.12 -7.20
C LEU A 46 -5.44 0.61 -6.51
N LEU A 47 -6.33 1.25 -7.28
CA LEU A 47 -7.59 1.81 -6.75
C LEU A 47 -8.54 0.72 -6.27
N PHE A 48 -8.76 -0.33 -7.08
CA PHE A 48 -9.65 -1.41 -6.72
C PHE A 48 -9.13 -2.23 -5.55
N THR A 49 -7.81 -2.42 -5.44
CA THR A 49 -7.22 -3.06 -4.27
C THR A 49 -7.45 -2.21 -3.02
N TYR A 50 -7.20 -0.90 -3.07
CA TYR A 50 -7.47 0.00 -1.95
C TYR A 50 -8.93 -0.06 -1.48
N GLN A 51 -9.89 0.07 -2.40
CA GLN A 51 -11.32 -0.02 -2.10
C GLN A 51 -11.71 -1.38 -1.52
N ARG A 52 -11.13 -2.48 -2.03
CA ARG A 52 -11.32 -3.82 -1.48
C ARG A 52 -10.81 -3.91 -0.04
N LEU A 53 -9.65 -3.34 0.27
CA LEU A 53 -9.08 -3.38 1.62
C LEU A 53 -9.92 -2.62 2.64
N ILE A 54 -10.56 -1.51 2.23
CA ILE A 54 -11.56 -0.81 3.06
C ILE A 54 -12.78 -1.70 3.29
N LYS A 55 -13.32 -2.31 2.23
CA LYS A 55 -14.49 -3.21 2.32
C LYS A 55 -14.22 -4.44 3.20
N GLU A 56 -13.01 -4.99 3.16
CA GLU A 56 -12.55 -6.11 3.99
C GLU A 56 -12.18 -5.68 5.42
N ALA A 57 -12.32 -4.39 5.74
CA ALA A 57 -11.91 -3.78 7.01
C ALA A 57 -10.44 -4.04 7.38
N LYS A 58 -9.58 -4.28 6.39
CA LYS A 58 -8.12 -4.33 6.56
C LYS A 58 -7.54 -2.91 6.64
N LEU A 59 -8.19 -1.97 5.96
CA LEU A 59 -7.96 -0.54 6.10
C LEU A 59 -9.26 0.12 6.58
N ALA A 60 -9.15 1.32 7.15
CA ALA A 60 -10.27 2.19 7.48
C ALA A 60 -9.94 3.63 7.04
N GLU A 61 -10.94 4.50 6.98
CA GLU A 61 -10.75 5.94 6.75
C GLU A 61 -11.33 6.72 7.92
N ASP A 62 -10.64 7.76 8.36
CA ASP A 62 -11.18 8.74 9.31
C ASP A 62 -12.14 9.73 8.61
N GLU A 63 -12.78 10.61 9.38
CA GLU A 63 -13.69 11.63 8.84
C GLU A 63 -13.03 12.61 7.85
N LYS A 64 -11.69 12.65 7.81
CA LYS A 64 -10.90 13.50 6.92
C LYS A 64 -10.35 12.73 5.71
N GLY A 65 -10.67 11.44 5.59
CA GLY A 65 -10.18 10.56 4.52
C GLY A 65 -8.74 10.09 4.72
N HIS A 66 -8.16 10.21 5.91
CA HIS A 66 -6.88 9.58 6.21
C HIS A 66 -7.06 8.09 6.40
N THR A 67 -6.20 7.31 5.74
CA THR A 67 -6.24 5.87 5.91
C THR A 67 -5.66 5.47 7.27
N LEU A 68 -6.35 4.58 7.95
CA LEU A 68 -5.97 3.98 9.22
C LEU A 68 -5.88 2.45 9.07
N LYS A 69 -5.24 1.79 10.06
CA LYS A 69 -5.29 0.34 10.18
C LYS A 69 -6.73 -0.08 10.55
N GLY A 70 -7.34 -0.95 9.74
CA GLY A 70 -8.65 -1.49 10.02
C GLY A 70 -8.62 -2.62 11.05
N PRO A 71 -9.78 -3.08 11.56
CA PRO A 71 -9.86 -4.17 12.54
C PRO A 71 -9.30 -5.51 12.03
N ASN A 72 -9.29 -5.73 10.72
CA ASN A 72 -8.73 -6.93 10.09
C ASN A 72 -7.30 -6.71 9.56
N TRP A 73 -6.68 -5.57 9.89
CA TRP A 73 -5.31 -5.27 9.45
C TRP A 73 -4.34 -6.31 9.99
N LYS A 74 -3.45 -6.78 9.12
CA LYS A 74 -2.32 -7.64 9.47
C LYS A 74 -1.08 -7.07 8.83
N GLU A 75 0.04 -7.18 9.54
CA GLU A 75 1.31 -6.71 9.04
C GLU A 75 1.73 -7.51 7.80
N PRO A 76 2.14 -6.83 6.70
CA PRO A 76 2.64 -7.51 5.51
C PRO A 76 3.91 -8.32 5.78
N LYS A 77 4.02 -9.48 5.13
CA LYS A 77 5.11 -10.43 5.38
C LYS A 77 6.50 -9.81 5.21
N PHE A 78 6.71 -8.95 4.22
CA PHE A 78 8.02 -8.34 3.96
C PHE A 78 8.47 -7.38 5.07
N VAL A 79 7.52 -6.79 5.81
CA VAL A 79 7.78 -5.95 6.97
C VAL A 79 8.19 -6.84 8.14
N THR A 80 7.39 -7.87 8.43
CA THR A 80 7.67 -8.83 9.51
C THR A 80 9.00 -9.56 9.31
N ASP A 81 9.30 -9.97 8.08
CA ASP A 81 10.55 -10.65 7.72
C ASP A 81 11.76 -9.68 7.67
N LYS A 82 11.56 -8.37 7.91
CA LYS A 82 12.56 -7.31 7.75
C LYS A 82 13.29 -7.36 6.40
N LYS A 83 12.60 -7.79 5.33
CA LYS A 83 13.18 -8.11 4.01
C LYS A 83 14.01 -6.97 3.42
N TYR A 84 13.67 -5.73 3.74
CA TYR A 84 14.33 -4.53 3.26
C TYR A 84 15.07 -3.73 4.34
N GLY A 85 15.22 -4.29 5.55
CA GLY A 85 15.86 -3.60 6.69
C GLY A 85 15.08 -2.40 7.21
N ILE A 86 13.76 -2.42 7.08
CA ILE A 86 12.85 -1.38 7.60
C ILE A 86 12.56 -1.76 9.06
N GLU A 87 12.88 -0.86 9.99
CA GLU A 87 12.53 -0.95 11.41
C GLU A 87 11.43 0.05 11.77
#